data_AF-A0A7J6DSU0-F1
#
_entry.id   AF-A0A7J6DSU0-F1
#
_cell.length_a   1.000
_cell.length_b   1.000
_cell.length_c   1.000
_cell.angle_alpha   90.00
_cell.angle_beta   90.00
_cell.angle_gamma   90.00
#
_symmetry.space_group_name_H-M   'P 1'
#
loop_
_entity.id
_entity.type
_entity.pdbx_description
1 polymer ?
#
loop_
_entity_poly.entity_id
_entity_poly.type
_entity_poly.pdbx_seq_one_letter_code
_entity_poly.pdbx_strand_id
1 'polypeptide(L)'
;MHISWECPFVRALLFSGPFPLVQLEWTRETILDRIVDMVSKVSGEFIWQFLSFMGSLLEEVWKARNDLVFRGRKVDIFAVRKVVLLRLEESSLLQGKDIKNFMFRRHDLEVELLAIFWALQMGKEVGNSSIAIFFDAQMVVCALKERSFPLYWEVRPSTKKVLNFDVCNFLYIPLVDNRGADNVAKNPRSKGHFDGVFDKEGPPVVIPIYLV
;
A
#
# COMPACT_ATOMS: atom_id res chain seq x y z
N MET A 1 -25.09 -5.76 -6.94
CA MET A 1 -23.67 -5.37 -6.76
C MET A 1 -22.87 -5.94 -7.93
N HIS A 2 -22.25 -5.11 -8.79
CA HIS A 2 -21.62 -5.55 -10.06
C HIS A 2 -20.23 -6.21 -9.91
N ILE A 3 -19.82 -6.57 -8.69
CA ILE A 3 -18.82 -7.64 -8.49
C ILE A 3 -19.57 -8.98 -8.64
N SER A 4 -20.44 -9.07 -9.65
CA SER A 4 -21.04 -10.33 -10.03
C SER A 4 -20.00 -11.02 -10.87
N TRP A 5 -19.70 -12.26 -10.53
CA TRP A 5 -18.81 -13.09 -11.31
C TRP A 5 -19.38 -13.41 -12.71
N GLU A 6 -20.62 -13.02 -12.95
CA GLU A 6 -21.28 -13.00 -14.26
C GLU A 6 -20.79 -11.87 -15.16
N CYS A 7 -20.13 -10.85 -14.59
CA CYS A 7 -19.56 -9.74 -15.33
C CYS A 7 -18.45 -10.25 -16.28
N PRO A 8 -18.59 -10.08 -17.61
CA PRO A 8 -17.59 -10.54 -18.58
C PRO A 8 -16.19 -9.97 -18.31
N PHE A 9 -16.12 -8.74 -17.79
CA PHE A 9 -14.88 -8.09 -17.40
C PHE A 9 -14.16 -8.86 -16.27
N VAL A 10 -14.88 -9.21 -15.20
CA VAL A 10 -14.31 -9.96 -14.06
C VAL A 10 -13.90 -11.37 -14.50
N ARG A 11 -14.74 -12.03 -15.31
CA ARG A 11 -14.43 -13.36 -15.87
C ARG A 11 -13.17 -13.35 -16.72
N ALA A 12 -13.05 -12.39 -17.62
CA ALA A 12 -11.88 -12.26 -18.48
C ALA A 12 -10.61 -12.05 -17.65
N LEU A 13 -10.66 -11.23 -16.60
CA LEU A 13 -9.52 -11.05 -15.68
C LEU A 13 -9.15 -12.36 -14.97
N LEU A 14 -10.12 -13.09 -14.43
CA LEU A 14 -9.89 -14.39 -13.77
C LEU A 14 -9.28 -15.43 -14.70
N PHE A 15 -9.84 -15.60 -15.91
CA PHE A 15 -9.33 -16.55 -16.90
C PHE A 15 -7.95 -16.17 -17.42
N SER A 16 -7.60 -14.89 -17.38
CA SER A 16 -6.29 -14.39 -17.79
C SER A 16 -5.25 -14.41 -16.67
N GLY A 17 -5.65 -14.81 -15.46
CA GLY A 17 -4.80 -14.95 -14.29
C GLY A 17 -4.02 -16.27 -14.27
N PRO A 18 -3.10 -16.45 -13.30
CA PRO A 18 -2.25 -17.64 -13.25
C PRO A 18 -2.92 -18.85 -12.59
N PHE A 19 -4.13 -18.69 -12.05
CA PHE A 19 -4.87 -19.75 -11.38
C PHE A 19 -5.93 -20.31 -12.34
N PRO A 20 -5.76 -21.53 -12.87
CA PRO A 20 -6.73 -22.13 -13.77
C PRO A 20 -8.01 -22.45 -12.98
N LEU A 21 -9.04 -21.63 -13.16
CA LEU A 21 -10.37 -21.89 -12.59
C LEU A 21 -11.17 -22.72 -13.60
N VAL A 22 -11.19 -24.03 -13.41
CA VAL A 22 -11.99 -24.95 -14.23
C VAL A 22 -13.45 -24.90 -13.77
N GLN A 23 -14.36 -24.75 -14.74
CA GLN A 23 -15.84 -24.83 -14.64
C GLN A 23 -16.37 -24.91 -13.21
N LEU A 24 -16.72 -23.75 -12.68
CA LEU A 24 -17.37 -23.69 -11.40
C LEU A 24 -18.88 -23.61 -11.64
N GLU A 25 -19.60 -24.69 -11.34
CA GLU A 25 -21.05 -24.65 -11.23
C GLU A 25 -21.40 -23.82 -9.99
N TRP A 26 -21.72 -22.54 -10.21
CA TRP A 26 -21.94 -21.59 -9.12
C TRP A 26 -23.36 -21.67 -8.60
N THR A 27 -23.56 -22.51 -7.58
CA THR A 27 -24.80 -22.57 -6.81
C THR A 27 -24.80 -21.66 -5.58
N ARG A 28 -23.65 -21.07 -5.20
CA ARG A 28 -23.50 -20.31 -3.94
C ARG A 28 -23.80 -18.81 -4.09
N GLU A 29 -24.45 -18.26 -3.07
CA GLU A 29 -25.09 -16.93 -3.07
C GLU A 29 -24.10 -15.77 -2.84
N THR A 30 -23.03 -15.95 -2.06
CA THR A 30 -22.11 -14.84 -1.72
C THR A 30 -20.74 -14.93 -2.39
N ILE A 31 -20.06 -13.79 -2.52
CA ILE A 31 -18.67 -13.72 -3.02
C ILE A 31 -17.71 -14.45 -2.07
N LEU A 32 -17.94 -14.34 -0.77
CA LEU A 32 -17.12 -15.00 0.25
C LEU A 32 -17.18 -16.51 0.10
N ASP A 33 -18.38 -17.08 -0.03
CA ASP A 33 -18.56 -18.53 -0.19
C ASP A 33 -17.86 -19.07 -1.44
N ARG A 34 -17.78 -18.26 -2.49
CA ARG A 34 -17.07 -18.57 -3.74
C ARG A 34 -15.56 -18.52 -3.56
N ILE A 35 -15.05 -17.52 -2.85
CA ILE A 35 -13.60 -17.44 -2.54
C ILE A 35 -13.22 -18.64 -1.68
N VAL A 36 -14.00 -18.98 -0.66
CA VAL A 36 -13.77 -20.16 0.19
C VAL A 36 -13.78 -21.45 -0.63
N ASP A 37 -14.72 -21.60 -1.57
CA ASP A 37 -14.77 -22.75 -2.50
C ASP A 37 -13.58 -22.82 -3.45
N MET A 38 -13.07 -21.67 -3.92
CA MET A 38 -11.87 -21.66 -4.77
C MET A 38 -10.62 -21.98 -3.94
N VAL A 39 -10.49 -21.41 -2.74
CA VAL A 39 -9.37 -21.68 -1.83
C VAL A 39 -9.27 -23.16 -1.49
N SER A 40 -10.40 -23.85 -1.27
CA SER A 40 -10.39 -25.29 -0.98
C SER A 40 -9.91 -26.17 -2.14
N LYS A 41 -9.86 -25.62 -3.36
CA LYS A 41 -9.38 -26.30 -4.58
C LYS A 41 -7.93 -25.95 -4.93
N VAL A 42 -7.32 -25.00 -4.23
CA VAL A 42 -5.94 -24.57 -4.44
C VAL A 42 -5.02 -25.38 -3.53
N SER A 43 -3.90 -25.88 -4.05
CA SER A 43 -2.90 -26.59 -3.24
C SER A 43 -2.39 -25.69 -2.12
N GLY A 44 -2.13 -26.26 -0.93
CA GLY A 44 -1.77 -25.51 0.28
C GLY A 44 -0.65 -24.49 0.11
N GLU A 45 0.38 -24.82 -0.69
CA GLU A 45 1.52 -23.94 -0.97
C GLU A 45 1.14 -22.67 -1.78
N PHE A 46 0.05 -22.73 -2.55
CA PHE A 46 -0.41 -21.66 -3.42
C PHE A 46 -1.57 -20.84 -2.83
N ILE A 47 -2.13 -21.23 -1.68
CA ILE A 47 -3.29 -20.55 -1.07
C ILE A 47 -3.00 -19.05 -0.88
N TRP A 48 -1.82 -18.70 -0.38
CA TRP A 48 -1.45 -17.29 -0.18
C TRP A 48 -1.33 -16.52 -1.49
N GLN A 49 -0.72 -17.12 -2.51
CA GLN A 49 -0.59 -16.48 -3.82
C GLN A 49 -1.96 -16.27 -4.45
N PHE A 50 -2.86 -17.25 -4.30
CA PHE A 50 -4.24 -17.17 -4.75
C PHE A 50 -5.01 -16.05 -4.03
N LEU A 51 -4.89 -15.97 -2.71
CA LEU A 51 -5.54 -14.92 -1.92
C LEU A 51 -5.00 -13.52 -2.27
N SER A 52 -3.68 -13.38 -2.46
CA SER A 52 -3.08 -12.11 -2.92
C SER A 52 -3.57 -11.69 -4.31
N PHE A 53 -3.67 -12.65 -5.22
CA PHE A 53 -4.26 -12.43 -6.55
C PHE A 53 -5.73 -12.00 -6.44
N MET A 54 -6.54 -12.72 -5.66
CA MET A 54 -7.96 -12.41 -5.47
C MET A 54 -8.18 -11.05 -4.83
N GLY A 55 -7.39 -10.68 -3.81
CA GLY A 55 -7.44 -9.36 -3.19
C GLY A 55 -7.13 -8.26 -4.20
N SER A 56 -6.04 -8.41 -4.95
CA SER A 56 -5.64 -7.46 -6.00
C SER A 56 -6.71 -7.31 -7.09
N LEU A 57 -7.28 -8.44 -7.53
CA LEU A 57 -8.34 -8.46 -8.52
C LEU A 57 -9.58 -7.70 -8.05
N LEU A 58 -10.07 -7.99 -6.84
CA LEU A 58 -11.28 -7.36 -6.30
C LEU A 58 -11.08 -5.84 -6.11
N GLU A 59 -9.92 -5.42 -5.65
CA GLU A 59 -9.57 -4.01 -5.49
C GLU A 59 -9.60 -3.27 -6.85
N GLU A 60 -8.96 -3.82 -7.88
CA GLU A 60 -8.90 -3.17 -9.18
C GLU A 60 -10.23 -3.23 -9.94
N VAL A 61 -11.02 -4.29 -9.79
CA VAL A 61 -12.41 -4.36 -10.29
C VAL A 61 -13.27 -3.27 -9.62
N TRP A 62 -13.12 -3.09 -8.31
CA TRP A 62 -13.82 -2.04 -7.58
C TRP A 62 -13.45 -0.64 -8.08
N LYS A 63 -12.15 -0.35 -8.24
CA LYS A 63 -11.67 0.92 -8.78
C LYS A 63 -12.18 1.17 -10.20
N ALA A 64 -12.03 0.19 -11.10
CA ALA A 64 -12.48 0.29 -12.48
C ALA A 64 -13.99 0.55 -12.58
N ARG A 65 -14.81 -0.12 -11.75
CA ARG A 65 -16.25 0.14 -11.65
C ARG A 65 -16.53 1.56 -11.22
N ASN A 66 -15.88 2.04 -10.16
CA ASN A 66 -16.12 3.39 -9.64
C ASN A 66 -15.70 4.46 -10.66
N ASP A 67 -14.61 4.24 -11.38
CA ASP A 67 -14.19 5.12 -12.46
C ASP A 67 -15.20 5.15 -13.62
N LEU A 68 -15.79 4.02 -13.97
CA LEU A 68 -16.85 3.97 -14.98
C LEU A 68 -18.12 4.69 -14.50
N VAL A 69 -18.61 4.35 -13.30
CA VAL A 69 -19.89 4.86 -12.77
C VAL A 69 -19.83 6.34 -12.44
N PHE A 70 -18.76 6.79 -11.76
CA PHE A 70 -18.69 8.15 -11.23
C PHE A 70 -17.92 9.12 -12.13
N ARG A 71 -17.03 8.61 -13.00
CA ARG A 71 -16.20 9.46 -13.87
C ARG A 71 -16.45 9.21 -15.36
N GLY A 72 -17.33 8.29 -15.73
CA GLY A 72 -17.61 7.93 -17.13
C GLY A 72 -16.39 7.37 -17.88
N ARG A 73 -15.33 6.97 -17.16
CA ARG A 73 -14.09 6.50 -17.79
C ARG A 73 -14.28 5.06 -18.28
N LYS A 74 -14.00 4.84 -19.57
CA LYS A 74 -14.00 3.48 -20.13
C LYS A 74 -12.96 2.63 -19.41
N VAL A 75 -13.33 1.39 -19.11
CA VAL A 75 -12.45 0.44 -18.44
C VAL A 75 -11.52 -0.20 -19.45
N ASP A 76 -10.21 -0.09 -19.22
CA ASP A 76 -9.18 -0.82 -19.98
C ASP A 76 -8.83 -2.12 -19.24
N ILE A 77 -9.26 -3.25 -19.80
CA ILE A 77 -9.03 -4.57 -19.22
C ILE A 77 -7.55 -4.98 -19.20
N PHE A 78 -6.76 -4.55 -20.19
CA PHE A 78 -5.34 -4.87 -20.24
C PHE A 78 -4.57 -4.10 -19.16
N ALA A 79 -4.92 -2.83 -18.96
CA ALA A 79 -4.35 -2.01 -17.90
C ALA A 79 -4.66 -2.62 -16.51
N VAL A 80 -5.92 -2.99 -16.26
CA VAL A 80 -6.32 -3.61 -14.98
C VAL A 80 -5.60 -4.94 -14.77
N ARG A 81 -5.57 -5.81 -15.79
CA ARG A 81 -4.84 -7.09 -15.73
C ARG A 81 -3.37 -6.89 -15.38
N LYS A 82 -2.71 -5.92 -16.03
CA LYS A 82 -1.30 -5.61 -15.78
C LYS A 82 -1.05 -5.25 -14.32
N VAL A 83 -1.91 -4.42 -13.72
CA VAL A 83 -1.79 -4.03 -12.31
C VAL A 83 -1.98 -5.23 -11.38
N VAL A 84 -2.98 -6.08 -11.64
CA VAL A 84 -3.25 -7.27 -10.83
C VAL A 84 -2.07 -8.24 -10.85
N LEU A 85 -1.48 -8.50 -12.03
CA LEU A 85 -0.34 -9.40 -12.17
C LEU A 85 0.95 -8.83 -11.56
N LEU A 86 1.17 -7.52 -11.71
CA LEU A 86 2.32 -6.85 -11.09
C LEU A 86 2.28 -6.97 -9.56
N ARG A 87 1.10 -6.76 -8.94
CA ARG A 87 0.95 -6.94 -7.49
C ARG A 87 1.15 -8.38 -7.03
N LEU A 88 0.78 -9.36 -7.86
CA LEU A 88 1.02 -10.77 -7.56
C LEU A 88 2.52 -11.09 -7.63
N GLU A 89 3.24 -10.58 -8.64
CA GLU A 89 4.69 -10.72 -8.74
C GLU A 89 5.39 -10.08 -7.53
N GLU A 90 5.01 -8.85 -7.17
CA GLU A 90 5.49 -8.17 -5.96
C GLU A 90 5.24 -9.02 -4.70
N SER A 91 4.04 -9.60 -4.57
CA SER A 91 3.69 -10.48 -3.45
C SER A 91 4.51 -11.77 -3.41
N SER A 92 4.88 -12.32 -4.57
CA SER A 92 5.69 -13.54 -4.66
C SER A 92 7.14 -13.32 -4.21
N LEU A 93 7.72 -12.15 -4.52
CA LEU A 93 9.07 -11.74 -4.07
C LEU A 93 9.16 -11.58 -2.54
N LEU A 94 8.02 -11.53 -1.86
CA LEU A 94 7.90 -11.32 -0.43
C LEU A 94 7.68 -12.61 0.35
N GLN A 95 7.28 -13.70 -0.31
CA GLN A 95 7.14 -14.99 0.33
C GLN A 95 8.51 -15.48 0.80
N GLY A 96 8.72 -15.52 2.12
CA GLY A 96 9.98 -15.89 2.76
C GLY A 96 10.58 -14.80 3.66
N LYS A 97 10.07 -13.57 3.60
CA LYS A 97 10.38 -12.50 4.56
C LYS A 97 9.26 -12.43 5.60
N ASP A 98 9.59 -12.20 6.87
CA ASP A 98 8.66 -12.26 8.00
C ASP A 98 7.39 -11.42 7.76
N ILE A 99 6.31 -12.10 7.38
CA ILE A 99 5.06 -11.52 6.87
C ILE A 99 4.35 -10.69 7.96
N LYS A 100 4.65 -10.94 9.24
CA LYS A 100 4.08 -10.18 10.35
C LYS A 100 4.43 -8.68 10.30
N ASN A 101 5.54 -8.31 9.66
CA ASN A 101 5.94 -6.92 9.47
C ASN A 101 5.40 -6.29 8.19
N PHE A 102 4.76 -7.08 7.31
CA PHE A 102 4.34 -6.62 5.98
C PHE A 102 2.92 -6.04 5.94
N MET A 103 2.13 -6.22 7.01
CA MET A 103 0.76 -5.68 7.09
C MET A 103 0.73 -4.18 7.42
N PHE A 104 1.67 -3.41 6.87
CA PHE A 104 1.54 -1.97 6.77
C PHE A 104 0.40 -1.67 5.80
N ARG A 105 -0.65 -0.97 6.24
CA ARG A 105 -1.72 -0.62 5.30
C ARG A 105 -1.14 0.36 4.31
N ARG A 106 -1.48 0.17 3.04
CA ARG A 106 -1.12 1.03 1.90
C ARG A 106 -1.15 2.53 2.20
N HIS A 107 -2.14 2.99 2.97
CA HIS A 107 -2.30 4.41 3.29
C HIS A 107 -1.28 4.91 4.31
N ASP A 108 -0.85 4.04 5.22
CA ASP A 108 0.06 4.40 6.31
C ASP A 108 1.45 4.73 5.73
N LEU A 109 1.90 3.98 4.71
CA LEU A 109 3.21 4.17 4.11
C LEU A 109 3.37 5.49 3.33
N GLU A 110 2.34 5.94 2.64
CA GLU A 110 2.40 7.22 1.92
C GLU A 110 2.49 8.40 2.89
N VAL A 111 1.69 8.38 3.95
CA VAL A 111 1.70 9.40 5.01
C VAL A 111 3.05 9.42 5.73
N GLU A 112 3.62 8.25 5.97
CA GLU A 112 4.95 8.08 6.53
C GLU A 112 6.07 8.68 5.67
N LEU A 113 6.07 8.38 4.36
CA LEU A 113 7.05 8.96 3.43
C LEU A 113 6.88 10.47 3.29
N LEU A 114 5.65 10.98 3.38
CA LEU A 114 5.39 12.42 3.45
C LEU A 114 5.94 13.03 4.73
N ALA A 115 5.78 12.37 5.88
CA ALA A 115 6.37 12.82 7.14
C ALA A 115 7.90 12.91 7.06
N ILE A 116 8.56 11.90 6.46
CA ILE A 116 10.00 11.92 6.19
C ILE A 116 10.37 13.10 5.28
N PHE A 117 9.62 13.30 4.19
CA PHE A 117 9.86 14.40 3.26
C PHE A 117 9.77 15.77 3.95
N TRP A 118 8.76 15.99 4.78
CA TRP A 118 8.61 17.23 5.54
C TRP A 118 9.73 17.40 6.58
N ALA A 119 10.17 16.33 7.25
CA ALA A 119 11.33 16.37 8.16
C ALA A 119 12.59 16.83 7.45
N LEU A 120 12.83 16.32 6.25
CA LEU A 120 13.97 16.71 5.42
C LEU A 120 13.86 18.16 4.93
N GLN A 121 12.66 18.62 4.54
CA GLN A 121 12.44 20.01 4.16
C GLN A 121 12.73 20.96 5.32
N MET A 122 12.17 20.69 6.51
CA MET A 122 12.42 21.50 7.69
C MET A 122 13.89 21.53 8.08
N GLY A 123 14.56 20.36 8.05
CA GLY A 123 16.00 20.30 8.33
C GLY A 123 16.84 21.12 7.35
N LYS A 124 16.46 21.13 6.06
CA LYS A 124 17.10 21.94 5.02
C LYS A 124 16.85 23.45 5.22
N GLU A 125 15.63 23.84 5.57
CA GLU A 125 15.27 25.24 5.83
C GLU A 125 16.04 25.85 7.02
N VAL A 126 16.33 25.03 8.03
CA VAL A 126 17.18 25.43 9.18
C VAL A 126 18.66 25.54 8.80
N GLY A 127 19.05 25.06 7.61
CA GLY A 127 20.44 25.12 7.13
C GLY A 127 21.33 23.98 7.64
N ASN A 128 20.74 22.85 8.03
CA ASN A 128 21.51 21.69 8.49
C ASN A 128 22.31 21.07 7.32
N SER A 129 23.60 20.85 7.56
CA SER A 129 24.53 20.26 6.60
C SER A 129 24.51 18.73 6.58
N SER A 130 23.72 18.09 7.44
CA SER A 130 23.46 16.64 7.50
C SER A 130 22.19 16.38 8.30
N ILE A 131 21.35 15.44 7.86
CA ILE A 131 20.10 15.08 8.55
C ILE A 131 20.05 13.57 8.79
N ALA A 132 19.80 13.15 10.02
CA ALA A 132 19.50 11.75 10.35
C ALA A 132 18.00 11.56 10.55
N ILE A 133 17.41 10.61 9.84
CA ILE A 133 15.99 10.25 9.94
C ILE A 133 15.90 8.87 10.60
N PHE A 134 15.26 8.81 11.76
CA PHE A 134 14.97 7.57 12.45
C PHE A 134 13.54 7.14 12.14
N PHE A 135 13.36 5.87 11.78
CA PHE A 135 12.09 5.39 11.26
C PHE A 135 11.85 3.91 11.60
N ASP A 136 10.62 3.52 11.89
CA ASP A 136 10.26 2.17 12.37
C ASP A 136 9.73 1.22 11.29
N ALA A 137 9.54 1.70 10.05
CA ALA A 137 9.29 0.80 8.93
C ALA A 137 10.62 0.34 8.31
N GLN A 138 11.15 -0.78 8.82
CA GLN A 138 12.47 -1.33 8.41
C GLN A 138 12.63 -1.45 6.89
N MET A 139 11.61 -1.92 6.17
CA MET A 139 11.67 -2.07 4.72
C MET A 139 11.86 -0.75 3.98
N VAL A 140 11.24 0.33 4.48
CA VAL A 140 11.35 1.67 3.91
C VAL A 140 12.76 2.20 4.15
N VAL A 141 13.28 2.03 5.37
CA VAL A 141 14.65 2.41 5.71
C VAL A 141 15.65 1.68 4.82
N CYS A 142 15.51 0.37 4.65
CA CYS A 142 16.39 -0.41 3.77
C CYS A 142 16.36 0.11 2.32
N ALA A 143 15.17 0.31 1.75
CA ALA A 143 15.03 0.84 0.39
C ALA A 143 15.67 2.24 0.26
N LEU A 144 15.39 3.14 1.20
CA LEU A 144 15.93 4.51 1.18
C LEU A 144 17.46 4.53 1.35
N LYS A 145 18.03 3.68 2.21
CA LYS A 145 19.49 3.52 2.36
C LYS A 145 20.16 3.08 1.06
N GLU A 146 19.54 2.16 0.34
CA GLU A 146 20.02 1.66 -0.95
C GLU A 146 19.72 2.61 -2.11
N ARG A 147 19.10 3.77 -1.83
CA ARG A 147 18.57 4.71 -2.82
C ARG A 147 17.65 4.03 -3.84
N SER A 148 16.90 3.03 -3.39
CA SER A 148 15.94 2.26 -4.18
C SER A 148 14.50 2.61 -3.78
N PHE A 149 13.53 2.10 -4.55
CA PHE A 149 12.12 2.31 -4.25
C PHE A 149 11.60 1.17 -3.36
N PRO A 150 10.78 1.48 -2.32
CA PRO A 150 9.98 0.46 -1.67
C PRO A 150 9.15 -0.31 -2.71
N LEU A 151 8.84 -1.57 -2.40
CA LEU A 151 8.14 -2.47 -3.33
C LEU A 151 6.76 -1.94 -3.76
N TYR A 152 6.16 -1.06 -2.98
CA TYR A 152 4.88 -0.43 -3.29
C TYR A 152 5.03 0.64 -4.38
N TRP A 153 4.55 0.37 -5.59
CA TRP A 153 4.69 1.30 -6.71
C TRP A 153 3.96 2.63 -6.49
N GLU A 154 2.87 2.64 -5.73
CA GLU A 154 2.07 3.84 -5.49
C GLU A 154 2.80 4.91 -4.68
N VAL A 155 3.75 4.52 -3.83
CA VAL A 155 4.52 5.49 -3.03
C VAL A 155 5.75 6.01 -3.75
N ARG A 156 6.06 5.51 -4.96
CA ARG A 156 7.23 5.95 -5.75
C ARG A 156 7.29 7.47 -5.94
N PRO A 157 6.20 8.22 -6.20
CA PRO A 157 6.26 9.67 -6.27
C PRO A 157 6.77 10.31 -4.97
N SER A 158 6.28 9.85 -3.81
CA SER A 158 6.70 10.32 -2.49
C SER A 158 8.13 9.90 -2.16
N THR A 159 8.50 8.65 -2.44
CA THR A 159 9.89 8.17 -2.31
C THR A 159 10.85 8.98 -3.16
N LYS A 160 10.49 9.31 -4.41
CA LYS A 160 11.34 10.13 -5.30
C LYS A 160 11.62 11.50 -4.70
N LYS A 161 10.63 12.12 -4.02
CA LYS A 161 10.84 13.39 -3.31
C LYS A 161 11.86 13.25 -2.18
N VAL A 162 11.78 12.17 -1.41
CA VAL A 162 12.72 11.86 -0.32
C VAL A 162 14.13 11.59 -0.85
N LEU A 163 14.27 10.82 -1.92
CA LEU A 163 15.56 10.47 -2.53
C LEU A 163 16.28 11.63 -3.24
N ASN A 164 15.61 12.78 -3.42
CA ASN A 164 16.24 14.00 -3.93
C ASN A 164 17.07 14.74 -2.85
N PHE A 165 17.08 14.26 -1.60
CA PHE A 165 17.92 14.80 -0.54
C PHE A 165 19.22 13.99 -0.46
N ASP A 166 20.33 14.56 -0.93
CA ASP A 166 21.61 13.84 -0.99
C ASP A 166 22.32 13.70 0.35
N VAL A 167 21.88 14.44 1.36
CA VAL A 167 22.57 14.60 2.64
C VAL A 167 21.71 14.09 3.79
N CYS A 168 21.20 12.86 3.66
CA CYS A 168 20.39 12.23 4.69
C CYS A 168 20.83 10.80 5.00
N ASN A 169 20.80 10.46 6.28
CA ASN A 169 21.05 9.11 6.78
C ASN A 169 19.75 8.54 7.36
N PHE A 170 19.29 7.40 6.84
CA PHE A 170 18.12 6.71 7.36
C PHE A 170 18.55 5.67 8.39
N LEU A 171 17.88 5.58 9.52
CA LEU A 171 18.19 4.64 10.59
C LEU A 171 16.91 3.95 11.03
N TYR A 172 16.96 2.62 11.15
CA TYR A 172 15.84 1.86 11.66
C TYR A 172 15.82 1.94 13.19
N ILE A 173 14.66 2.23 13.76
CA ILE A 173 14.42 2.14 15.20
C ILE A 173 13.21 1.25 15.48
N PRO A 174 13.21 0.48 16.57
CA PRO A 174 12.02 -0.22 17.03
C PRO A 174 10.84 0.74 17.28
N LEU A 175 9.61 0.29 17.00
CA LEU A 175 8.38 1.05 17.26
C LEU A 175 8.27 1.57 18.71
N VAL A 176 8.82 0.83 19.68
CA VAL A 176 8.83 1.27 21.10
C VAL A 176 9.61 2.57 21.31
N ASP A 177 10.67 2.79 20.52
CA ASP A 177 11.51 3.98 20.58
C ASP A 177 10.93 5.13 19.74
N ASN A 178 10.09 4.80 18.75
CA ASN A 178 9.38 5.79 17.93
C ASN A 178 8.09 6.33 18.56
N ARG A 179 7.69 5.85 19.75
CA ARG A 179 6.42 6.22 20.41
C ARG A 179 6.22 7.72 20.59
N GLY A 180 7.30 8.49 20.77
CA GLY A 180 7.26 9.94 20.89
C GLY A 180 6.70 10.61 19.61
N ALA A 181 7.30 10.30 18.45
CA ALA A 181 6.83 10.76 17.14
C ALA A 181 5.39 10.32 16.88
N ASP A 182 5.11 9.06 17.17
CA ASP A 182 3.80 8.45 17.01
C ASP A 182 2.71 9.16 17.82
N ASN A 183 2.99 9.51 19.08
CA ASN A 183 2.05 10.21 19.94
C ASN A 183 1.81 11.64 19.45
N VAL A 184 2.84 12.32 18.96
CA VAL A 184 2.71 13.69 18.42
C VAL A 184 1.92 13.69 17.12
N ALA A 185 2.14 12.73 16.22
CA ALA A 185 1.34 12.56 15.00
C ALA A 185 -0.13 12.26 15.30
N LYS A 186 -0.42 11.58 16.43
CA LYS A 186 -1.79 11.28 16.89
C LYS A 186 -2.47 12.47 17.60
N ASN A 187 -1.73 13.42 18.14
CA ASN A 187 -2.25 14.51 18.99
C ASN A 187 -3.22 15.49 18.26
N PRO A 188 -2.98 15.90 16.99
CA PRO A 188 -3.95 16.70 16.25
C PRO A 188 -5.30 15.98 16.07
N ARG A 189 -5.31 14.65 16.09
CA ARG A 189 -6.54 13.84 15.91
C ARG A 189 -7.44 13.87 17.15
N SER A 190 -6.91 14.13 18.34
CA SER A 190 -7.67 14.05 19.60
C SER A 190 -8.24 15.38 20.08
N LYS A 191 -7.78 16.53 19.55
CA LYS A 191 -8.13 17.87 20.06
C LYS A 191 -9.29 18.59 19.35
N GLY A 192 -10.00 17.94 18.42
CA GLY A 192 -11.40 18.28 18.12
C GLY A 192 -11.76 19.75 17.85
N HIS A 193 -10.97 20.48 17.09
CA HIS A 193 -11.37 21.75 16.46
C HIS A 193 -11.05 21.70 14.97
N PHE A 194 -11.93 21.06 14.20
CA PHE A 194 -11.94 21.14 12.75
C PHE A 194 -13.37 21.37 12.29
N ASP A 195 -13.61 22.59 11.80
CA ASP A 195 -14.88 23.07 11.26
C ASP A 195 -15.13 22.42 9.88
N GLY A 196 -15.62 21.18 9.92
CA GLY A 196 -16.57 20.61 8.96
C GLY A 196 -16.25 20.51 7.45
N VAL A 197 -15.17 21.07 6.89
CA VAL A 197 -15.10 21.26 5.42
C VAL A 197 -13.85 20.73 4.71
N PHE A 198 -12.77 20.35 5.38
CA PHE A 198 -11.63 19.73 4.69
C PHE A 198 -11.00 18.58 5.50
N ASP A 199 -10.60 17.54 4.75
CA ASP A 199 -9.85 16.33 5.08
C ASP A 199 -9.46 16.07 6.54
N LYS A 200 -9.85 14.88 7.02
CA LYS A 200 -9.49 14.30 8.34
C LYS A 200 -7.99 13.97 8.50
N GLU A 201 -7.14 14.48 7.62
CA GLU A 201 -5.70 14.31 7.65
C GLU A 201 -5.05 15.69 7.74
N GLY A 202 -4.96 16.22 8.96
CA GLY A 202 -4.03 17.31 9.22
C GLY A 202 -2.61 16.89 8.81
N PRO A 203 -1.75 17.82 8.38
CA PRO A 203 -0.39 17.50 7.94
C PRO A 203 0.33 16.71 9.05
N PRO A 204 1.11 15.66 8.70
CA PRO A 204 1.82 14.88 9.69
C PRO A 204 2.72 15.80 10.50
N VAL A 205 2.59 15.73 11.84
CA VAL A 205 3.47 16.51 12.71
C VAL A 205 4.86 15.91 12.62
N VAL A 206 5.75 16.66 11.99
CA VAL A 206 7.17 16.36 11.96
C VAL A 206 7.76 16.74 13.31
N ILE A 207 8.25 15.75 14.06
CA ILE A 207 9.17 16.04 15.14
C ILE A 207 10.57 16.15 14.53
N PRO A 208 11.27 17.28 14.66
CA PRO A 208 12.70 17.30 14.45
C PRO A 208 13.32 16.35 15.48
N ILE A 209 13.70 15.15 15.05
CA ILE A 209 14.49 14.26 15.88
C ILE A 209 15.85 14.94 16.00
N TYR A 210 16.21 15.31 17.23
CA TYR A 210 17.38 16.12 17.54
C TYR A 210 18.60 15.61 16.79
N LEU A 211 19.12 16.51 15.95
CA LEU A 211 20.40 16.36 15.27
C LEU A 211 21.48 16.25 16.36
N VAL A 212 22.26 15.17 16.32
CA VAL A 212 23.53 15.07 17.04
C VAL A 212 24.63 15.59 16.13
#